data_AF-A0A809T3D8-F1
#
_entry.id   AF-A0A809T3D8-F1
#
_cell.length_a   1.000
_cell.length_b   1.000
_cell.length_c   1.000
_cell.angle_alpha   90.00
_cell.angle_beta   90.00
_cell.angle_gamma   90.00
#
_symmetry.space_group_name_H-M   'P 1'
#
loop_
_entity.id
_entity.type
_entity.pdbx_description
1 polymer ?
#
loop_
_entity_poly.entity_id
_entity_poly.type
_entity_poly.pdbx_seq_one_letter_code
_entity_poly.pdbx_strand_id
1 'polypeptide(L)'
;MAGLNKEKKTINKTNSARFPAPPFQQQQQPFPGLAGKMQPRPDHGEDSYQGSGRLNGRKVLITGGDSGIGRAVAIAYAREGADVAINYLPEEEDDAREVVDLIKKQAEMFWPSPAISVMRLFAVIW
;
A
#
# COMPACT_ATOMS: atom_id res chain seq x y z
N MET A 1 -29.21 -38.90 32.91
CA MET A 1 -28.24 -38.95 31.80
C MET A 1 -27.81 -37.53 31.45
N ALA A 2 -26.51 -37.34 31.24
CA ALA A 2 -25.78 -36.09 30.98
C ALA A 2 -26.45 -35.18 29.91
N GLY A 3 -26.31 -33.86 29.89
CA GLY A 3 -25.25 -32.98 30.39
C GLY A 3 -24.54 -32.29 29.21
N LEU A 4 -24.43 -30.95 29.28
CA LEU A 4 -23.63 -30.01 28.47
C LEU A 4 -24.20 -29.65 27.06
N ASN A 5 -24.64 -28.43 26.72
CA ASN A 5 -24.11 -27.05 26.87
C ASN A 5 -23.04 -26.69 25.82
N LYS A 6 -23.26 -25.53 25.16
CA LYS A 6 -22.33 -24.75 24.31
C LYS A 6 -22.11 -25.37 22.90
N GLU A 7 -22.12 -24.62 21.80
CA GLU A 7 -21.64 -23.27 21.59
C GLU A 7 -22.52 -22.52 20.58
N LYS A 8 -22.71 -21.23 20.89
CA LYS A 8 -23.02 -20.21 19.91
C LYS A 8 -22.06 -20.42 18.74
N LYS A 9 -22.58 -20.75 17.56
CA LYS A 9 -21.82 -20.69 16.32
C LYS A 9 -21.50 -19.21 16.11
N THR A 10 -20.39 -18.79 16.71
CA THR A 10 -19.76 -17.51 16.55
C THR A 10 -19.78 -17.23 15.07
N ILE A 11 -20.40 -16.11 14.72
CA ILE A 11 -20.52 -15.58 13.38
C ILE A 11 -19.08 -15.39 12.88
N ASN A 12 -18.50 -16.43 12.28
CA ASN A 12 -17.27 -16.32 11.50
C ASN A 12 -17.67 -15.56 10.25
N LYS A 13 -17.79 -14.23 10.39
CA LYS A 13 -17.88 -13.29 9.28
C LYS A 13 -16.52 -13.37 8.62
N THR A 14 -16.34 -14.35 7.74
CA THR A 14 -15.15 -14.43 6.91
C THR A 14 -15.00 -13.09 6.20
N ASN A 15 -13.80 -12.50 6.23
CA ASN A 15 -13.46 -11.23 5.57
C ASN A 15 -13.71 -11.23 4.04
N SER A 16 -14.35 -12.26 3.50
CA SER A 16 -14.63 -12.50 2.09
C SER A 16 -15.57 -11.49 1.45
N ALA A 17 -16.31 -10.69 2.22
CA ALA A 17 -17.18 -9.64 1.67
C ALA A 17 -16.45 -8.32 1.37
N ARG A 18 -15.20 -8.14 1.83
CA ARG A 18 -14.50 -6.85 1.72
C ARG A 18 -13.75 -6.66 0.40
N PHE A 19 -13.30 -7.75 -0.22
CA PHE A 19 -12.50 -7.72 -1.45
C PHE A 19 -13.18 -8.52 -2.57
N PRO A 20 -12.88 -8.23 -3.85
CA PRO A 20 -13.41 -8.97 -4.98
C PRO A 20 -13.15 -10.48 -4.87
N ALA A 21 -14.17 -11.27 -5.16
CA ALA A 21 -14.09 -12.73 -5.18
C ALA A 21 -14.08 -13.26 -6.62
N PRO A 22 -13.48 -14.42 -6.89
CA PRO A 22 -13.48 -15.03 -8.22
C PRO A 22 -14.90 -15.43 -8.68
N PRO A 23 -15.12 -15.63 -10.00
CA PRO A 23 -14.10 -15.67 -11.07
C PRO A 23 -13.69 -14.27 -11.55
N PHE A 24 -12.40 -14.09 -11.82
CA PHE A 24 -11.86 -12.89 -12.47
C PHE A 24 -11.79 -13.09 -13.99
N GLN A 25 -11.83 -12.00 -14.75
CA GLN A 25 -11.57 -12.06 -16.19
C GLN A 25 -10.14 -12.56 -16.43
N GLN A 26 -9.98 -13.47 -17.39
CA GLN A 26 -8.65 -13.88 -17.82
C GLN A 26 -7.93 -12.68 -18.42
N GLN A 27 -6.78 -12.35 -17.83
CA GLN A 27 -5.97 -11.20 -18.21
C GLN A 27 -4.49 -11.60 -18.12
N GLN A 28 -3.70 -11.14 -19.06
CA GLN A 28 -2.25 -11.32 -19.08
C GLN A 28 -1.61 -10.01 -19.49
N GLN A 29 -0.43 -9.74 -18.94
CA GLN A 29 0.40 -8.60 -19.30
C GLN A 29 1.84 -9.11 -19.47
N PRO A 30 2.65 -8.51 -20.35
CA PRO A 30 4.08 -8.77 -20.34
C PRO A 30 4.66 -8.34 -19.00
N PHE A 31 5.72 -9.04 -18.56
CA PHE A 31 6.49 -8.62 -17.40
C PHE A 31 7.04 -7.19 -17.59
N PRO A 32 7.05 -6.33 -16.56
CA PRO A 32 6.62 -6.59 -15.18
C PRO A 32 5.10 -6.48 -14.94
N GLY A 33 4.36 -5.91 -15.88
CA GLY A 33 2.93 -5.65 -15.77
C GLY A 33 2.65 -4.35 -15.01
N LEU A 34 1.41 -3.87 -15.09
CA LEU A 34 0.98 -2.68 -14.35
C LEU A 34 -0.29 -2.97 -13.56
N ALA A 35 -0.27 -2.64 -12.27
CA ALA A 35 -1.41 -2.69 -11.38
C ALA A 35 -2.55 -1.81 -11.91
N GLY A 36 -2.22 -0.65 -12.49
CA GLY A 36 -3.20 0.23 -13.12
C GLY A 36 -3.98 -0.38 -14.30
N LYS A 37 -3.49 -1.47 -14.89
CA LYS A 37 -4.12 -2.19 -16.02
C LYS A 37 -4.87 -3.46 -15.59
N MET A 38 -4.84 -3.82 -14.31
CA MET A 38 -5.52 -5.02 -13.80
C MET A 38 -7.04 -4.80 -13.62
N GLN A 39 -7.81 -5.87 -13.75
CA GLN A 39 -9.26 -5.89 -13.55
C GLN A 39 -9.67 -7.03 -12.61
N PRO A 40 -10.12 -6.75 -11.37
CA PRO A 40 -10.22 -5.44 -10.75
C PRO A 40 -8.83 -4.83 -10.47
N ARG A 41 -8.79 -3.50 -10.35
CA ARG A 41 -7.60 -2.80 -9.86
C ARG A 41 -7.31 -3.25 -8.42
N PRO A 42 -6.06 -3.59 -8.06
CA PRO A 42 -5.74 -3.96 -6.69
C PRO A 42 -5.94 -2.78 -5.73
N ASP A 43 -6.43 -3.09 -4.53
CA ASP A 43 -6.48 -2.17 -3.38
C ASP A 43 -5.20 -2.37 -2.56
N HIS A 44 -4.37 -1.34 -2.48
CA HIS A 44 -3.12 -1.34 -1.73
C HIS A 44 -3.25 -0.60 -0.39
N GLY A 45 -4.48 -0.27 0.02
CA GLY A 45 -4.76 0.50 1.21
C GLY A 45 -4.76 2.02 0.97
N GLU A 46 -4.83 2.47 -0.28
CA GLU A 46 -4.85 3.89 -0.66
C GLU A 46 -5.88 4.69 0.14
N ASP A 47 -7.06 4.14 0.41
CA ASP A 47 -8.10 4.81 1.19
C ASP A 47 -8.32 4.18 2.57
N SER A 48 -7.93 2.91 2.75
CA SER A 48 -8.35 2.12 3.91
C SER A 48 -7.34 2.07 5.06
N TYR A 49 -6.04 2.29 4.80
CA TYR A 49 -5.03 2.26 5.84
C TYR A 49 -4.96 3.58 6.62
N GLN A 50 -5.05 3.56 7.95
CA GLN A 50 -4.92 4.75 8.78
C GLN A 50 -3.68 4.63 9.65
N GLY A 51 -2.74 5.58 9.51
CA GLY A 51 -1.52 5.61 10.30
C GLY A 51 -1.75 6.03 11.74
N SER A 52 -0.86 5.61 12.63
CA SER A 52 -0.88 5.91 14.07
C SER A 52 0.45 6.46 14.59
N GLY A 53 1.37 6.81 13.70
CA GLY A 53 2.67 7.41 14.00
C GLY A 53 3.72 6.42 14.49
N ARG A 54 3.56 5.12 14.21
CA ARG A 54 4.44 4.05 14.72
C ARG A 54 5.85 4.11 14.15
N LEU A 55 6.04 4.79 13.02
CA LEU A 55 7.31 4.88 12.30
C LEU A 55 7.79 6.33 12.13
N ASN A 56 7.30 7.25 12.96
CA ASN A 56 7.70 8.66 12.93
C ASN A 56 9.23 8.83 12.90
N GLY A 57 9.73 9.56 11.91
CA GLY A 57 11.16 9.87 11.75
C GLY A 57 12.02 8.71 11.25
N ARG A 58 11.43 7.57 10.88
CA ARG A 58 12.16 6.48 10.21
C ARG A 58 12.40 6.81 8.74
N LYS A 59 13.47 6.24 8.18
CA LYS A 59 13.80 6.33 6.76
C LYS A 59 13.86 4.92 6.18
N VAL A 60 13.15 4.68 5.09
CA VAL A 60 12.95 3.32 4.54
C VAL A 60 13.15 3.30 3.04
N LEU A 61 13.82 2.25 2.54
CA LEU A 61 13.92 1.91 1.14
C LEU A 61 13.08 0.66 0.86
N ILE A 62 12.23 0.70 -0.16
CA ILE A 62 11.37 -0.41 -0.59
C ILE A 62 11.65 -0.72 -2.07
N THR A 63 12.12 -1.93 -2.37
CA THR A 63 12.28 -2.42 -3.75
C THR A 63 10.97 -3.05 -4.23
N GLY A 64 10.57 -2.79 -5.49
CA GLY A 64 9.24 -3.12 -6.01
C GLY A 64 8.14 -2.32 -5.31
N GLY A 65 8.42 -1.05 -5.01
CA GLY A 65 7.52 -0.18 -4.24
C GLY A 65 6.43 0.51 -5.07
N ASP A 66 6.44 0.33 -6.39
CA ASP A 66 5.52 0.88 -7.37
C ASP A 66 4.14 0.19 -7.36
N SER A 67 4.10 -1.11 -7.08
CA SER A 67 2.89 -1.93 -7.21
C SER A 67 2.79 -3.01 -6.13
N GLY A 68 1.65 -3.70 -6.09
CA GLY A 68 1.43 -4.87 -5.24
C GLY A 68 1.73 -4.64 -3.76
N ILE A 69 2.40 -5.61 -3.14
CA ILE A 69 2.66 -5.58 -1.69
C ILE A 69 3.63 -4.44 -1.33
N GLY A 70 4.64 -4.16 -2.17
CA GLY A 70 5.60 -3.09 -1.92
C GLY A 70 4.92 -1.71 -1.88
N ARG A 71 3.98 -1.45 -2.80
CA ARG A 71 3.12 -0.26 -2.77
C ARG A 71 2.31 -0.15 -1.49
N ALA A 72 1.66 -1.24 -1.07
CA ALA A 72 0.87 -1.24 0.16
C ALA A 72 1.74 -0.92 1.39
N VAL A 73 2.95 -1.48 1.45
CA VAL A 73 3.93 -1.19 2.51
C VAL A 73 4.39 0.27 2.44
N ALA A 74 4.67 0.80 1.25
CA ALA A 74 5.10 2.18 1.06
C ALA A 74 4.05 3.18 1.56
N ILE A 75 2.78 2.96 1.20
CA ILE A 75 1.64 3.77 1.68
C ILE A 75 1.52 3.70 3.20
N ALA A 76 1.55 2.48 3.77
CA ALA A 76 1.45 2.29 5.21
C ALA A 76 2.59 2.98 5.96
N TYR A 77 3.82 2.87 5.46
CA TYR A 77 5.00 3.45 6.09
C TYR A 77 4.98 4.98 6.06
N ALA A 78 4.60 5.56 4.93
CA ALA A 78 4.43 7.00 4.83
C ALA A 78 3.34 7.51 5.79
N ARG A 79 2.22 6.79 5.90
CA ARG A 79 1.14 7.10 6.85
C ARG A 79 1.56 6.96 8.31
N GLU A 80 2.47 6.05 8.60
CA GLU A 80 3.04 5.88 9.94
C GLU A 80 4.16 6.89 10.25
N GLY A 81 4.44 7.84 9.32
CA GLY A 81 5.35 8.97 9.51
C GLY A 81 6.80 8.72 9.11
N ALA A 82 7.06 7.72 8.26
CA ALA A 82 8.38 7.45 7.71
C ALA A 82 8.65 8.24 6.41
N ASP A 83 9.90 8.62 6.19
CA ASP A 83 10.41 8.99 4.87
C ASP A 83 10.60 7.71 4.04
N VAL A 84 9.97 7.63 2.87
CA VAL A 84 9.98 6.42 2.03
C VAL A 84 10.63 6.70 0.68
N ALA A 85 11.61 5.88 0.32
CA ALA A 85 12.14 5.75 -1.02
C ALA A 85 11.67 4.43 -1.64
N ILE A 86 11.30 4.45 -2.92
CA ILE A 86 10.91 3.25 -3.67
C ILE A 86 11.87 3.03 -4.85
N ASN A 87 12.12 1.77 -5.16
CA ASN A 87 12.79 1.32 -6.39
C ASN A 87 11.83 0.43 -7.18
N TYR A 88 11.91 0.51 -8.51
CA TYR A 88 11.02 -0.13 -9.48
C TYR A 88 11.72 -0.15 -10.85
N LEU A 89 11.18 -0.88 -11.83
CA LEU A 89 11.71 -0.90 -13.20
C LEU A 89 11.18 0.30 -14.01
N PRO A 90 11.93 0.84 -14.99
CA PRO A 90 11.46 1.97 -15.80
C PRO A 90 10.10 1.77 -16.48
N GLU A 91 9.74 0.52 -16.81
CA GLU A 91 8.46 0.13 -17.39
C GLU A 91 7.27 0.32 -16.42
N GLU A 92 7.52 0.44 -15.12
CA GLU A 92 6.53 0.58 -14.03
C GLU A 92 6.34 2.04 -13.59
N GLU A 93 6.97 3.00 -14.28
CA GLU A 93 7.00 4.42 -13.93
C GLU A 93 5.60 5.03 -13.66
N ASP A 94 4.59 4.63 -14.43
CA ASP A 94 3.22 5.12 -14.24
C ASP A 94 2.63 4.69 -12.89
N ASP A 95 2.84 3.44 -12.48
CA ASP A 95 2.39 2.94 -11.16
C ASP A 95 3.21 3.60 -10.04
N ALA A 96 4.53 3.74 -10.23
CA ALA A 96 5.42 4.36 -9.26
C ALA A 96 5.08 5.83 -8.97
N ARG A 97 4.70 6.61 -9.98
CA ARG A 97 4.29 8.01 -9.82
C ARG A 97 3.09 8.16 -8.89
N GLU A 98 2.11 7.26 -8.99
CA GLU A 98 0.98 7.28 -8.09
C GLU A 98 1.39 7.04 -6.63
N VAL A 99 2.32 6.10 -6.40
CA VAL A 99 2.84 5.83 -5.04
C VAL A 99 3.59 7.04 -4.50
N VAL A 100 4.41 7.68 -5.33
CA VAL A 100 5.12 8.92 -4.99
C VAL A 100 4.15 10.02 -4.58
N ASP A 101 3.06 10.21 -5.32
CA ASP A 101 2.05 11.22 -5.01
C ASP A 101 1.31 10.90 -3.69
N LEU A 102 1.04 9.63 -3.41
CA LEU A 102 0.47 9.19 -2.14
C LEU A 102 1.42 9.47 -0.96
N ILE A 103 2.71 9.16 -1.09
CA ILE A 103 3.73 9.42 -0.07
C ILE A 103 3.84 10.93 0.18
N LYS A 104 3.92 11.75 -0.87
CA LYS A 104 4.01 13.21 -0.75
C LYS A 104 2.82 13.82 -0.01
N LYS A 105 1.60 13.40 -0.36
CA LYS A 105 0.37 13.85 0.33
C LYS A 105 0.41 13.57 1.83
N GLN A 106 0.96 12.42 2.24
CA GLN A 106 1.13 12.10 3.66
C GLN A 106 2.22 12.98 4.31
N ALA A 107 3.35 13.17 3.64
CA ALA A 107 4.43 14.01 4.16
C ALA A 107 3.99 15.46 4.39
N GLU A 108 3.21 16.05 3.48
CA GLU A 108 2.64 17.40 3.63
C GLU A 108 1.70 17.52 4.84
N MET A 109 0.96 16.45 5.15
CA MET A 109 0.07 16.41 6.32
C MET A 109 0.86 16.39 7.65
N PHE A 110 1.95 15.62 7.71
CA PHE A 110 2.80 15.54 8.91
C PHE A 110 3.71 16.74 9.08
N TRP A 111 4.13 17.36 7.97
CA TRP A 111 5.10 18.45 7.98
C TRP A 111 4.66 19.65 7.13
N PRO A 112 3.69 20.45 7.60
CA PRO A 112 3.13 21.56 6.84
C PRO A 112 4.06 22.80 6.72
N SER A 113 5.31 22.74 7.21
CA SER A 113 6.20 23.91 7.23
C SER A 113 7.12 23.99 6.01
N PRO A 114 7.13 25.10 5.25
CA PRO A 114 7.98 25.28 4.07
C PRO A 114 9.49 25.45 4.40
N ALA A 115 9.86 25.60 5.68
CA ALA A 115 11.21 26.01 6.08
C ALA A 115 12.22 24.87 6.30
N ILE A 116 11.78 23.63 6.41
CA ILE A 116 12.65 22.47 6.67
C ILE A 116 12.47 21.50 5.50
N SER A 117 13.14 21.78 4.39
CA SER A 117 13.12 20.95 3.19
C SER A 117 14.55 20.51 2.85
N VAL A 118 15.06 19.51 3.58
CA VAL A 118 16.36 18.90 3.24
C VAL A 118 16.36 17.38 3.48
N MET A 119 15.62 16.66 2.62
CA MET A 119 15.99 15.36 2.02
C MET A 119 14.82 14.91 1.13
N ARG A 120 14.70 15.53 -0.04
CA ARG A 120 13.63 15.23 -1.01
C ARG A 120 14.01 13.99 -1.82
N LEU A 121 13.16 12.96 -1.69
CA LEU A 121 12.85 11.90 -2.65
C LEU A 121 13.90 11.67 -3.75
N PHE A 122 14.81 10.71 -3.54
CA PHE A 122 15.53 10.09 -4.65
C PHE A 122 14.72 8.88 -5.10
N ALA A 123 13.99 9.01 -6.21
CA ALA A 123 13.75 7.86 -7.06
C ALA A 123 15.10 7.53 -7.69
N VAL A 124 15.81 6.55 -7.11
CA VAL A 124 17.07 6.07 -7.67
C VAL A 124 16.71 5.03 -8.73
N ILE A 125 16.71 5.48 -9.97
CA ILE A 125 16.79 4.61 -11.14
C ILE A 125 18.26 4.18 -11.22
N TRP A 126 18.54 2.89 -11.04
CA TRP A 126 19.84 2.28 -11.36
C TRP A 126 19.83 1.78 -12.80
#